data_AF-A0A534IDP9-F1
#
_entry.id   AF-A0A534IDP9-F1
#
_cell.length_a   1.000
_cell.length_b   1.000
_cell.length_c   1.000
_cell.angle_alpha   90.00
_cell.angle_beta   90.00
_cell.angle_gamma   90.00
#
_symmetry.space_group_name_H-M   'P 1'
#
loop_
_entity.id
_entity.type
_entity.pdbx_description
1 polymer ?
#
loop_
_entity_poly.entity_id
_entity_poly.type
_entity_poly.pdbx_seq_one_letter_code
_entity_poly.pdbx_strand_id
1 'polypeptide(L)'
;MCRDRVTRGVRMQLLRVTAFAVACVLAPPPPASAQISPSAAWSCEFANSTTACGFYLQAAASNRAAVVGPGRDGSTAIELTTHLGDINIAGSDSNERADLALSPSSRYCNQGQDEWWAHSLMFPPSYVAPPAGAVWNWGALFDFHNSSSGGGQPNFMVYATPTGLELHMAGGATTVNRPTDPGYYSIAIGPIAKNVWYDFVYHVKWSSGSDGLFQAWLNGRQVMNYSGPNLYVGQSCYLKLANYHTPLGVPISVIHSRVVRGTTQADVQIGS
;
A
#
# COMPACT_ATOMS: atom_id res chain seq x y z
N MET A 1 65.10 -43.63 -64.29
CA MET A 1 65.34 -43.97 -62.87
C MET A 1 64.66 -42.91 -62.01
N CYS A 2 63.57 -43.28 -61.34
CA CYS A 2 62.77 -42.40 -60.49
C CYS A 2 63.56 -41.86 -59.29
N ARG A 3 63.45 -40.55 -59.05
CA ARG A 3 63.57 -39.93 -57.72
C ARG A 3 62.67 -38.69 -57.70
N ASP A 4 61.46 -38.85 -57.19
CA ASP A 4 60.54 -37.75 -56.92
C ASP A 4 60.92 -37.04 -55.63
N ARG A 5 61.09 -35.71 -55.73
CA ARG A 5 61.26 -34.78 -54.61
C ARG A 5 59.87 -34.40 -54.07
N VAL A 6 59.66 -34.67 -52.79
CA VAL A 6 58.57 -34.10 -51.99
C VAL A 6 58.99 -32.74 -51.47
N THR A 7 58.22 -31.68 -51.73
CA THR A 7 58.17 -30.50 -50.85
C THR A 7 56.74 -29.97 -50.75
N ARG A 8 56.36 -29.72 -49.50
CA ARG A 8 55.02 -29.46 -48.94
C ARG A 8 54.38 -28.18 -49.49
N GLY A 9 53.09 -28.28 -49.83
CA GLY A 9 52.21 -27.13 -50.01
C GLY A 9 51.77 -26.54 -48.66
N VAL A 10 51.86 -25.22 -48.53
CA VAL A 10 51.36 -24.45 -47.38
C VAL A 10 49.84 -24.31 -47.53
N ARG A 11 49.08 -24.79 -46.54
CA ARG A 11 47.63 -24.54 -46.43
C ARG A 11 47.41 -23.19 -45.74
N MET A 12 46.94 -22.21 -46.50
CA MET A 12 46.47 -20.93 -45.98
C MET A 12 45.10 -21.15 -45.31
N GLN A 13 45.05 -21.13 -43.97
CA GLN A 13 43.80 -21.15 -43.21
C GLN A 13 43.17 -19.75 -43.27
N LEU A 14 42.03 -19.61 -43.96
CA LEU A 14 41.17 -18.44 -43.80
C LEU A 14 40.55 -18.47 -42.41
N LEU A 15 40.90 -17.50 -41.55
CA LEU A 15 40.13 -17.21 -40.35
C LEU A 15 38.80 -16.57 -40.77
N ARG A 16 37.68 -17.26 -40.51
CA ARG A 16 36.35 -16.66 -40.55
C ARG A 16 36.17 -15.85 -39.26
N VAL A 17 36.23 -14.53 -39.38
CA VAL A 17 35.77 -13.62 -38.31
C VAL A 17 34.25 -13.58 -38.37
N THR A 18 33.58 -14.30 -37.49
CA THR A 18 32.15 -14.13 -37.25
C THR A 18 31.94 -12.88 -36.40
N ALA A 19 31.49 -11.80 -37.04
CA ALA A 19 31.01 -10.63 -36.33
C ALA A 19 29.70 -10.99 -35.62
N PHE A 20 29.74 -11.09 -34.29
CA PHE A 20 28.52 -11.10 -33.49
C PHE A 20 27.97 -9.68 -33.48
N ALA A 21 26.92 -9.44 -34.28
CA ALA A 21 26.10 -8.26 -34.10
C ALA A 21 25.42 -8.38 -32.74
N VAL A 22 25.88 -7.60 -31.76
CA VAL A 22 25.14 -7.39 -30.52
C VAL A 22 23.92 -6.57 -30.90
N ALA A 23 22.81 -7.25 -31.19
CA ALA A 23 21.52 -6.61 -31.21
C ALA A 23 21.25 -6.16 -29.77
N CYS A 24 21.43 -4.85 -29.50
CA CYS A 24 20.81 -4.22 -28.35
C CYS A 24 19.30 -4.42 -28.54
N VAL A 25 18.76 -5.47 -27.93
CA VAL A 25 17.33 -5.59 -27.70
C VAL A 25 17.01 -4.45 -26.75
N LEU A 26 16.61 -3.30 -27.30
CA LEU A 26 16.01 -2.24 -26.52
C LEU A 26 14.82 -2.91 -25.84
N ALA A 27 14.89 -3.05 -24.51
CA ALA A 27 13.70 -3.39 -23.75
C ALA A 27 12.60 -2.40 -24.18
N PRO A 28 11.36 -2.87 -24.39
CA PRO A 28 10.25 -1.95 -24.63
C PRO A 28 10.29 -0.89 -23.52
N PRO A 29 10.02 0.40 -23.85
CA PRO A 29 9.93 1.41 -22.81
C PRO A 29 8.97 0.88 -21.74
N PRO A 30 9.28 1.06 -20.44
CA PRO A 30 8.36 0.68 -19.39
C PRO A 30 6.97 1.21 -19.77
N PRO A 31 5.89 0.43 -19.55
CA PRO A 31 4.54 0.90 -19.85
C PRO A 31 4.43 2.30 -19.28
N ALA A 32 3.95 3.25 -20.09
CA ALA A 32 3.79 4.64 -19.68
C ALA A 32 3.21 4.60 -18.27
N SER A 33 4.00 5.01 -17.26
CA SER A 33 3.54 4.84 -15.89
C SER A 33 2.19 5.53 -15.81
N ALA A 34 1.21 4.86 -15.21
CA ALA A 34 -0.14 5.36 -15.25
C ALA A 34 -0.15 6.65 -14.45
N GLN A 35 0.05 7.80 -15.09
CA GLN A 35 0.15 9.06 -14.38
C GLN A 35 -1.15 9.25 -13.60
N ILE A 36 -1.03 9.81 -12.40
CA ILE A 36 -2.23 10.18 -11.64
C ILE A 36 -3.05 11.13 -12.50
N SER A 37 -4.36 10.89 -12.57
CA SER A 37 -5.26 11.72 -13.37
C SER A 37 -5.08 13.20 -13.00
N PRO A 38 -4.96 14.11 -13.98
CA PRO A 38 -4.94 15.55 -13.69
C PRO A 38 -6.25 16.05 -13.08
N SER A 39 -7.32 15.26 -13.17
CA SER A 39 -8.62 15.51 -12.54
C SER A 39 -8.73 15.00 -11.11
N ALA A 40 -7.69 14.33 -10.58
CA ALA A 40 -7.67 13.92 -9.19
C ALA A 40 -7.86 15.13 -8.26
N ALA A 41 -8.77 14.99 -7.29
CA ALA A 41 -9.09 16.06 -6.35
C ALA A 41 -7.96 16.31 -5.35
N TRP A 42 -7.11 15.31 -5.10
CA TRP A 42 -5.89 15.39 -4.30
C TRP A 42 -5.04 14.14 -4.57
N SER A 43 -3.70 14.26 -4.48
CA SER A 43 -2.82 13.11 -4.57
C SER A 43 -1.50 13.31 -3.83
N CYS A 44 -0.80 12.20 -3.57
CA CYS A 44 0.56 12.21 -3.03
C CYS A 44 1.42 11.07 -3.58
N GLU A 45 2.58 11.43 -4.11
CA GLU A 45 3.64 10.51 -4.56
C GLU A 45 4.96 10.68 -3.78
N PHE A 46 4.96 11.49 -2.71
CA PHE A 46 6.12 11.70 -1.82
C PHE A 46 7.41 12.18 -2.51
N ALA A 47 7.28 12.94 -3.61
CA ALA A 47 8.40 13.35 -4.45
C ALA A 47 9.52 14.13 -3.71
N ASN A 48 9.15 14.91 -2.68
CA ASN A 48 10.06 15.90 -2.07
C ASN A 48 10.29 15.70 -0.56
N SER A 49 9.43 14.95 0.14
CA SER A 49 9.48 14.81 1.60
C SER A 49 8.62 13.63 2.08
N THR A 50 8.99 13.05 3.22
CA THR A 50 8.22 12.01 3.92
C THR A 50 6.89 12.53 4.48
N THR A 51 6.76 13.83 4.72
CA THR A 51 5.54 14.51 5.21
C THR A 51 4.90 15.40 4.14
N ALA A 52 5.08 15.05 2.86
CA ALA A 52 4.48 15.79 1.76
C ALA A 52 2.94 15.74 1.79
N CYS A 53 2.31 16.63 1.01
CA CYS A 53 0.86 16.59 0.72
C CYS A 53 -0.07 16.76 1.94
N GLY A 54 0.47 17.26 3.06
CA GLY A 54 -0.27 17.49 4.30
C GLY A 54 -0.18 16.34 5.31
N PHE A 55 0.60 15.29 5.02
CA PHE A 55 0.86 14.23 5.99
C PHE A 55 1.74 14.71 7.13
N TYR A 56 1.50 14.19 8.33
CA TYR A 56 2.41 14.30 9.47
C TYR A 56 2.74 12.92 10.02
N LEU A 57 3.96 12.78 10.55
CA LEU A 57 4.49 11.51 11.04
C LEU A 57 4.09 11.27 12.50
N GLN A 58 3.57 10.07 12.77
CA GLN A 58 3.31 9.51 14.09
C GLN A 58 4.32 8.37 14.32
N ALA A 59 5.53 8.70 14.77
CA ALA A 59 6.60 7.74 14.99
C ALA A 59 7.56 8.20 16.10
N ALA A 60 8.38 7.28 16.61
CA ALA A 60 9.38 7.58 17.66
C ALA A 60 10.49 8.52 17.17
N ALA A 61 10.78 8.49 15.87
CA ALA A 61 11.83 9.30 15.25
C ALA A 61 11.49 9.60 13.77
N SER A 62 12.05 10.70 13.24
CA SER A 62 11.79 11.13 11.86
C SER A 62 12.30 10.15 10.80
N ASN A 63 13.32 9.35 11.11
CA ASN A 63 13.89 8.33 10.22
C ASN A 63 13.07 7.03 10.17
N ARG A 64 11.89 6.99 10.80
CA ARG A 64 10.91 5.90 10.67
C ARG A 64 10.09 6.01 9.39
N ALA A 65 10.24 7.11 8.67
CA ALA A 65 9.77 7.27 7.31
C ALA A 65 10.94 7.63 6.39
N ALA A 66 11.00 7.03 5.21
CA ALA A 66 12.02 7.32 4.21
C ALA A 66 11.42 7.34 2.80
N VAL A 67 11.74 8.39 2.01
CA VAL A 67 11.41 8.39 0.58
C VAL A 67 12.31 7.37 -0.11
N VAL A 68 11.69 6.39 -0.77
CA VAL A 68 12.36 5.30 -1.49
C VAL A 68 11.91 5.27 -2.95
N GLY A 69 12.54 4.45 -3.79
CA GLY A 69 12.16 4.31 -5.18
C GLY A 69 12.62 3.00 -5.84
N PRO A 70 12.03 2.62 -6.98
CA PRO A 70 10.92 3.31 -7.65
C PRO A 70 9.57 3.14 -6.92
N GLY A 71 8.66 4.09 -7.12
CA GLY A 71 7.27 3.97 -6.69
C GLY A 71 6.43 3.14 -7.65
N ARG A 72 5.12 3.06 -7.40
CA ARG A 72 4.19 2.28 -8.23
C ARG A 72 4.08 2.82 -9.66
N ASP A 73 3.89 4.13 -9.81
CA ASP A 73 3.74 4.83 -11.10
C ASP A 73 4.75 5.98 -11.27
N GLY A 74 5.75 6.06 -10.39
CA GLY A 74 6.65 7.19 -10.34
C GLY A 74 8.02 6.83 -9.78
N SER A 75 8.87 7.84 -9.63
CA SER A 75 10.21 7.66 -9.09
C SER A 75 10.24 7.41 -7.58
N THR A 76 9.16 7.74 -6.87
CA THR A 76 9.14 7.79 -5.41
C THR A 76 7.97 7.03 -4.77
N ALA A 77 8.26 6.46 -3.61
CA ALA A 77 7.36 5.86 -2.66
C ALA A 77 7.82 6.23 -1.24
N ILE A 78 7.05 5.84 -0.24
CA ILE A 78 7.36 6.08 1.17
C ILE A 78 7.45 4.75 1.91
N GLU A 79 8.62 4.46 2.47
CA GLU A 79 8.80 3.33 3.37
C GLU A 79 8.56 3.80 4.81
N LEU A 80 7.67 3.10 5.51
CA LEU A 80 7.42 3.27 6.93
C LEU A 80 8.05 2.08 7.65
N THR A 81 8.95 2.34 8.60
CA THR A 81 9.66 1.30 9.35
C THR A 81 9.49 1.52 10.83
N THR A 82 9.07 0.50 11.57
CA THR A 82 9.12 0.45 13.04
C THR A 82 10.37 -0.29 13.49
N HIS A 83 10.89 0.06 14.66
CA HIS A 83 11.91 -0.69 15.37
C HIS A 83 11.35 -1.20 16.71
N LEU A 84 12.06 -2.16 17.29
CA LEU A 84 11.77 -2.64 18.64
C LEU A 84 11.65 -1.47 19.62
N GLY A 85 10.49 -1.37 20.27
CA GLY A 85 10.23 -0.38 21.30
C GLY A 85 9.68 0.95 20.80
N ASP A 86 9.29 1.05 19.52
CA ASP A 86 8.52 2.18 18.99
C ASP A 86 7.06 2.16 19.51
N ILE A 87 6.89 2.16 20.83
CA ILE A 87 5.63 2.04 21.57
C ILE A 87 5.23 3.37 22.22
N ASN A 88 4.00 3.47 22.74
CA ASN A 88 3.42 4.69 23.32
C ASN A 88 3.39 5.89 22.36
N ILE A 89 3.12 5.63 21.07
CA ILE A 89 3.07 6.64 20.01
C ILE A 89 1.62 6.77 19.55
N ALA A 90 1.05 7.98 19.69
CA ALA A 90 -0.31 8.29 19.23
C ALA A 90 -1.35 7.23 19.66
N GLY A 91 -1.35 6.88 20.96
CA GLY A 91 -2.27 5.89 21.52
C GLY A 91 -2.00 4.44 21.11
N SER A 92 -0.76 4.11 20.70
CA SER A 92 -0.38 2.73 20.37
C SER A 92 -0.24 1.82 21.60
N ASP A 93 -0.12 2.38 22.80
CA ASP A 93 0.22 1.69 24.04
C ASP A 93 1.43 0.77 23.84
N SER A 94 1.28 -0.54 24.09
CA SER A 94 2.35 -1.53 23.93
C SER A 94 2.61 -1.96 22.47
N ASN A 95 1.85 -1.45 21.50
CA ASN A 95 2.02 -1.79 20.08
C ASN A 95 2.96 -0.78 19.39
N GLU A 96 3.63 -1.26 18.36
CA GLU A 96 4.62 -0.48 17.60
C GLU A 96 3.94 0.34 16.50
N ARG A 97 4.36 1.60 16.31
CA ARG A 97 3.74 2.52 15.32
C ARG A 97 4.76 3.37 14.57
N ALA A 98 4.62 3.40 13.25
CA ALA A 98 5.15 4.45 12.39
C ALA A 98 4.13 4.77 11.29
N ASP A 99 3.26 5.76 11.53
CA ASP A 99 2.19 6.11 10.58
C ASP A 99 2.41 7.49 9.97
N LEU A 100 1.92 7.69 8.76
CA LEU A 100 1.66 9.03 8.21
C LEU A 100 0.16 9.29 8.23
N ALA A 101 -0.25 10.36 8.91
CA ALA A 101 -1.65 10.73 9.05
C ALA A 101 -1.95 12.06 8.35
N LEU A 102 -3.15 12.15 7.76
CA LEU A 102 -3.77 13.43 7.43
C LEU A 102 -4.63 13.89 8.61
N SER A 103 -4.71 15.19 8.85
CA SER A 103 -5.68 15.72 9.82
C SER A 103 -7.11 15.55 9.31
N PRO A 104 -8.11 15.44 10.22
CA PRO A 104 -9.52 15.52 9.85
C PRO A 104 -9.81 16.76 9.01
N SER A 105 -10.68 16.63 8.02
CA SER A 105 -11.00 17.69 7.07
C SER A 105 -12.45 17.62 6.63
N SER A 106 -13.07 18.77 6.37
CA SER A 106 -14.40 18.83 5.75
C SER A 106 -14.41 18.38 4.28
N ARG A 107 -13.23 18.16 3.67
CA ARG A 107 -13.09 17.81 2.25
C ARG A 107 -13.19 16.30 1.97
N TYR A 108 -13.13 15.45 3.00
CA TYR A 108 -13.27 14.01 2.85
C TYR A 108 -13.64 13.32 4.15
N CYS A 109 -14.19 12.12 4.03
CA CYS A 109 -14.62 11.26 5.10
C CYS A 109 -15.58 11.90 6.10
N ASN A 110 -16.61 12.57 5.56
CA ASN A 110 -17.71 13.10 6.36
C ASN A 110 -19.03 12.47 5.91
N GLN A 111 -20.01 12.48 6.82
CA GLN A 111 -21.36 11.97 6.57
C GLN A 111 -21.92 12.48 5.23
N GLY A 112 -22.37 11.55 4.39
CA GLY A 112 -22.97 11.79 3.09
C GLY A 112 -21.99 12.01 1.92
N GLN A 113 -20.67 12.07 2.16
CA GLN A 113 -19.70 12.24 1.08
C GLN A 113 -19.51 10.95 0.28
N ASP A 114 -19.47 11.11 -1.04
CA ASP A 114 -19.20 10.06 -2.02
C ASP A 114 -17.83 10.32 -2.62
N GLU A 115 -16.93 9.36 -2.48
CA GLU A 115 -15.50 9.51 -2.73
C GLU A 115 -14.92 8.30 -3.44
N TRP A 116 -13.96 8.59 -4.31
CA TRP A 116 -13.07 7.59 -4.88
C TRP A 116 -11.67 7.76 -4.31
N TRP A 117 -11.05 6.65 -3.93
CA TRP A 117 -9.68 6.61 -3.42
C TRP A 117 -8.88 5.51 -4.09
N ALA A 118 -7.58 5.72 -4.21
CA ALA A 118 -6.64 4.68 -4.58
C ALA A 118 -5.34 4.81 -3.78
N HIS A 119 -4.70 3.67 -3.54
CA HIS A 119 -3.34 3.62 -3.02
C HIS A 119 -2.67 2.31 -3.42
N SER A 120 -1.34 2.30 -3.36
CA SER A 120 -0.55 1.11 -3.60
C SER A 120 0.31 0.79 -2.39
N LEU A 121 0.28 -0.47 -1.97
CA LEU A 121 1.04 -1.01 -0.84
C LEU A 121 1.99 -2.10 -1.32
N MET A 122 3.21 -2.15 -0.80
CA MET A 122 4.15 -3.23 -1.04
C MET A 122 4.81 -3.67 0.27
N PHE A 123 4.93 -4.99 0.43
CA PHE A 123 5.71 -5.59 1.51
C PHE A 123 7.14 -5.85 1.00
N PRO A 124 8.18 -5.22 1.56
CA PRO A 124 9.56 -5.52 1.18
C PRO A 124 9.94 -6.97 1.55
N PRO A 125 11.00 -7.54 0.97
CA PRO A 125 11.45 -8.90 1.30
C PRO A 125 11.68 -9.15 2.80
N SER A 126 12.09 -8.10 3.53
CA SER A 126 12.31 -8.08 4.97
C SER A 126 11.05 -8.12 5.82
N TYR A 127 9.87 -7.82 5.25
CA TYR A 127 8.62 -7.76 6.00
C TYR A 127 8.33 -9.07 6.74
N VAL A 128 7.96 -9.00 8.01
CA VAL A 128 7.54 -10.17 8.79
C VAL A 128 6.06 -10.02 9.09
N ALA A 129 5.26 -10.96 8.59
CA ALA A 129 3.83 -11.00 8.91
C ALA A 129 3.61 -11.37 10.38
N PRO A 130 2.49 -10.95 10.99
CA PRO A 130 2.18 -11.35 12.36
C PRO A 130 2.18 -12.88 12.52
N PRO A 131 2.83 -13.45 13.55
CA PRO A 131 2.98 -14.90 13.70
C PRO A 131 1.66 -15.56 14.14
N ALA A 132 1.46 -16.83 13.81
CA ALA A 132 0.34 -17.58 14.37
C ALA A 132 0.59 -17.92 15.85
N GLY A 133 -0.47 -17.93 16.68
CA GLY A 133 -0.43 -18.52 18.02
C GLY A 133 -0.13 -17.58 19.20
N ALA A 134 0.17 -16.30 18.99
CA ALA A 134 0.12 -15.29 20.06
C ALA A 134 -1.31 -14.75 20.29
N VAL A 135 -1.56 -14.13 21.45
CA VAL A 135 -2.89 -13.63 21.83
C VAL A 135 -3.30 -12.39 21.01
N TRP A 136 -2.33 -11.62 20.52
CA TRP A 136 -2.51 -10.46 19.64
C TRP A 136 -1.50 -10.56 18.50
N ASN A 137 -1.94 -10.79 17.26
CA ASN A 137 -1.05 -10.89 16.09
C ASN A 137 -1.58 -10.06 14.95
N TRP A 138 -1.30 -8.79 15.10
CA TRP A 138 -1.79 -7.66 14.35
C TRP A 138 -0.96 -6.97 13.29
N GLY A 139 -1.51 -6.40 12.23
CA GLY A 139 -0.90 -5.22 11.60
C GLY A 139 -1.88 -4.37 10.81
N ALA A 140 -2.14 -3.13 11.23
CA ALA A 140 -2.83 -2.14 10.42
C ALA A 140 -1.83 -1.48 9.45
N LEU A 141 -2.18 -1.51 8.16
CA LEU A 141 -1.31 -1.12 7.05
C LEU A 141 -1.78 0.18 6.39
N PHE A 142 -3.08 0.43 6.41
CA PHE A 142 -3.74 1.61 5.87
C PHE A 142 -5.08 1.71 6.57
N ASP A 143 -5.50 2.91 6.98
CA ASP A 143 -6.80 3.07 7.62
C ASP A 143 -7.44 4.44 7.40
N PHE A 144 -8.76 4.42 7.46
CA PHE A 144 -9.61 5.60 7.61
C PHE A 144 -10.06 5.62 9.07
N HIS A 145 -9.29 6.30 9.93
CA HIS A 145 -9.50 6.28 11.38
C HIS A 145 -10.64 7.21 11.80
N ASN A 146 -11.49 6.75 12.71
CA ASN A 146 -12.55 7.59 13.28
C ASN A 146 -11.98 8.81 14.03
N SER A 147 -12.77 9.88 14.10
CA SER A 147 -12.38 11.15 14.72
C SER A 147 -12.61 11.23 16.23
N SER A 148 -13.09 10.18 16.90
CA SER A 148 -13.43 10.24 18.33
C SER A 148 -12.18 10.31 19.22
N SER A 149 -12.30 10.97 20.37
CA SER A 149 -11.29 10.90 21.42
C SER A 149 -11.46 9.63 22.23
N GLY A 150 -10.41 8.83 22.38
CA GLY A 150 -10.41 7.62 23.23
C GLY A 150 -10.29 6.28 22.51
N GLY A 151 -9.97 6.27 21.21
CA GLY A 151 -9.65 5.06 20.45
C GLY A 151 -10.85 4.46 19.70
N GLY A 152 -10.94 3.13 19.68
CA GLY A 152 -11.92 2.38 18.91
C GLY A 152 -11.48 2.06 17.47
N GLN A 153 -12.24 1.19 16.80
CA GLN A 153 -11.88 0.69 15.48
C GLN A 153 -11.91 1.82 14.43
N PRO A 154 -10.92 1.89 13.53
CA PRO A 154 -11.02 2.64 12.29
C PRO A 154 -12.29 2.29 11.52
N ASN A 155 -12.79 3.26 10.74
CA ASN A 155 -13.95 3.06 9.89
C ASN A 155 -13.66 2.07 8.75
N PHE A 156 -12.42 2.06 8.27
CA PHE A 156 -11.90 1.05 7.35
C PHE A 156 -10.42 0.80 7.65
N MET A 157 -9.94 -0.42 7.44
CA MET A 157 -8.52 -0.73 7.43
C MET A 157 -8.14 -1.87 6.48
N VAL A 158 -6.93 -1.78 5.93
CA VAL A 158 -6.19 -2.93 5.40
C VAL A 158 -5.40 -3.55 6.55
N TYR A 159 -5.64 -4.82 6.80
CA TYR A 159 -5.19 -5.50 8.02
C TYR A 159 -4.42 -6.78 7.72
N ALA A 160 -3.24 -6.93 8.30
CA ALA A 160 -2.44 -8.13 8.27
C ALA A 160 -2.76 -9.03 9.47
N THR A 161 -2.97 -10.31 9.18
CA THR A 161 -3.16 -11.37 10.16
C THR A 161 -2.16 -12.49 9.89
N PRO A 162 -2.03 -13.49 10.79
CA PRO A 162 -1.19 -14.65 10.54
C PRO A 162 -1.58 -15.48 9.32
N THR A 163 -2.79 -15.29 8.79
CA THR A 163 -3.32 -16.05 7.65
C THR A 163 -3.30 -15.27 6.34
N GLY A 164 -2.98 -13.98 6.36
CA GLY A 164 -2.95 -13.13 5.18
C GLY A 164 -3.48 -11.73 5.45
N LEU A 165 -4.07 -11.14 4.43
CA LEU A 165 -4.69 -9.83 4.48
C LEU A 165 -6.20 -9.94 4.62
N GLU A 166 -6.75 -8.98 5.36
CA GLU A 166 -8.17 -8.75 5.55
C GLU A 166 -8.49 -7.27 5.33
N LEU A 167 -9.73 -6.99 4.94
CA LEU A 167 -10.31 -5.66 5.01
C LEU A 167 -11.28 -5.64 6.17
N HIS A 168 -11.10 -4.71 7.11
CA HIS A 168 -12.07 -4.50 8.19
C HIS A 168 -12.80 -3.18 7.99
N MET A 169 -14.08 -3.16 8.36
CA MET A 169 -14.97 -2.03 8.30
C MET A 169 -15.68 -1.89 9.64
N ALA A 170 -15.89 -0.65 10.08
CA ALA A 170 -16.70 -0.39 11.26
C ALA A 170 -17.49 0.92 11.13
N GLY A 171 -18.72 0.92 11.64
CA GLY A 171 -19.60 2.07 11.62
C GLY A 171 -20.87 1.85 12.44
N GLY A 172 -21.69 2.89 12.56
CA GLY A 172 -23.01 2.81 13.16
C GLY A 172 -23.22 3.76 14.33
N ALA A 173 -24.17 3.42 15.20
CA ALA A 173 -24.63 4.30 16.27
C ALA A 173 -23.55 4.64 17.32
N THR A 174 -22.62 3.73 17.57
CA THR A 174 -21.55 3.87 18.56
C THR A 174 -20.22 3.38 18.02
N THR A 175 -19.11 3.93 18.54
CA THR A 175 -17.76 3.46 18.19
C THR A 175 -17.59 1.98 18.56
N VAL A 176 -17.21 1.16 17.58
CA VAL A 176 -16.89 -0.26 17.76
C VAL A 176 -15.55 -0.39 18.46
N ASN A 177 -15.44 -1.27 19.45
CA ASN A 177 -14.18 -1.55 20.14
C ASN A 177 -13.68 -2.98 19.86
N ARG A 178 -14.58 -3.92 19.62
CA ARG A 178 -14.27 -5.33 19.42
C ARG A 178 -14.94 -5.86 18.15
N PRO A 179 -14.37 -6.89 17.49
CA PRO A 179 -14.99 -7.53 16.34
C PRO A 179 -16.40 -8.11 16.60
N THR A 180 -16.75 -8.36 17.86
CA THR A 180 -18.08 -8.85 18.27
C THR A 180 -19.11 -7.73 18.46
N ASP A 181 -18.68 -6.47 18.47
CA ASP A 181 -19.61 -5.35 18.67
C ASP A 181 -20.43 -5.12 17.39
N PRO A 182 -21.69 -4.65 17.50
CA PRO A 182 -22.51 -4.32 16.34
C PRO A 182 -21.85 -3.27 15.45
N GLY A 183 -21.93 -3.48 14.12
CA GLY A 183 -21.38 -2.54 13.14
C GLY A 183 -19.96 -2.85 12.69
N TYR A 184 -19.35 -3.94 13.17
CA TYR A 184 -18.10 -4.47 12.65
C TYR A 184 -18.34 -5.45 11.48
N TYR A 185 -17.46 -5.39 10.48
CA TYR A 185 -17.43 -6.31 9.35
C TYR A 185 -15.98 -6.58 8.93
N SER A 186 -15.67 -7.80 8.51
CA SER A 186 -14.36 -8.12 7.92
C SER A 186 -14.47 -9.13 6.78
N ILE A 187 -13.49 -9.11 5.89
CA ILE A 187 -13.36 -10.08 4.80
C ILE A 187 -11.88 -10.36 4.49
N ALA A 188 -11.52 -11.63 4.32
CA ALA A 188 -10.19 -12.03 3.88
C ALA A 188 -10.00 -11.77 2.38
N ILE A 189 -8.85 -11.21 2.02
CA ILE A 189 -8.51 -10.84 0.63
C ILE A 189 -7.31 -11.60 0.05
N GLY A 190 -6.74 -12.52 0.83
CA GLY A 190 -5.73 -13.47 0.37
C GLY A 190 -4.41 -13.39 1.13
N PRO A 191 -3.41 -14.22 0.76
CA PRO A 191 -2.12 -14.26 1.44
C PRO A 191 -1.28 -13.00 1.17
N ILE A 192 -0.30 -12.76 2.05
CA ILE A 192 0.73 -11.74 1.86
C ILE A 192 1.80 -12.27 0.90
N ALA A 193 1.99 -11.57 -0.20
CA ALA A 193 3.07 -11.74 -1.17
C ALA A 193 4.02 -10.54 -1.02
N LYS A 194 5.31 -10.82 -0.99
CA LYS A 194 6.34 -9.78 -0.86
C LYS A 194 6.83 -9.33 -2.22
N ASN A 195 7.37 -8.12 -2.29
CA ASN A 195 7.97 -7.53 -3.48
C ASN A 195 7.01 -7.44 -4.68
N VAL A 196 5.72 -7.22 -4.40
CA VAL A 196 4.67 -6.95 -5.37
C VAL A 196 3.81 -5.80 -4.87
N TRP A 197 3.28 -5.00 -5.81
CA TRP A 197 2.32 -3.95 -5.48
C TRP A 197 0.91 -4.52 -5.32
N TYR A 198 0.26 -4.10 -4.25
CA TYR A 198 -1.16 -4.26 -3.98
C TYR A 198 -1.84 -2.95 -4.34
N ASP A 199 -2.52 -2.93 -5.47
CA ASP A 199 -3.21 -1.77 -5.98
C ASP A 199 -4.66 -1.77 -5.50
N PHE A 200 -4.93 -0.91 -4.52
CA PHE A 200 -6.26 -0.75 -3.95
C PHE A 200 -7.00 0.41 -4.60
N VAL A 201 -8.26 0.19 -4.92
CA VAL A 201 -9.22 1.24 -5.30
C VAL A 201 -10.45 1.11 -4.41
N TYR A 202 -10.98 2.24 -3.95
CA TYR A 202 -12.18 2.32 -3.14
C TYR A 202 -13.20 3.27 -3.76
N HIS A 203 -14.46 2.88 -3.69
CA HIS A 203 -15.60 3.77 -3.87
C HIS A 203 -16.41 3.72 -2.58
N VAL A 204 -16.52 4.86 -1.92
CA VAL A 204 -17.14 4.95 -0.61
C VAL A 204 -18.15 6.07 -0.58
N LYS A 205 -19.36 5.74 -0.14
CA LYS A 205 -20.34 6.72 0.34
C LYS A 205 -20.38 6.61 1.86
N TRP A 206 -19.86 7.61 2.54
CA TRP A 206 -19.75 7.63 4.00
C TRP A 206 -21.13 7.86 4.63
N SER A 207 -21.57 6.95 5.50
CA SER A 207 -22.79 7.08 6.27
C SER A 207 -22.75 6.29 7.57
N SER A 208 -23.33 6.88 8.60
CA SER A 208 -23.67 6.20 9.85
C SER A 208 -25.01 5.46 9.81
N GLY A 209 -25.77 5.62 8.72
CA GLY A 209 -27.02 4.91 8.45
C GLY A 209 -26.87 3.73 7.50
N SER A 210 -27.99 3.11 7.14
CA SER A 210 -28.03 1.95 6.23
C SER A 210 -27.74 2.28 4.76
N ASP A 211 -27.62 3.56 4.41
CA ASP A 211 -27.39 4.06 3.05
C ASP A 211 -25.91 4.29 2.70
N GLY A 212 -25.01 3.83 3.57
CA GLY A 212 -23.58 3.80 3.32
C GLY A 212 -23.19 2.70 2.34
N LEU A 213 -22.11 2.95 1.60
CA LEU A 213 -21.55 2.05 0.59
C LEU A 213 -20.03 2.00 0.77
N PHE A 214 -19.43 0.82 0.72
CA PHE A 214 -17.99 0.68 0.59
C PHE A 214 -17.65 -0.45 -0.37
N GLN A 215 -17.08 -0.10 -1.51
CA GLN A 215 -16.61 -1.05 -2.51
C GLN A 215 -15.09 -0.98 -2.58
N ALA A 216 -14.43 -2.13 -2.59
CA ALA A 216 -12.99 -2.21 -2.71
C ALA A 216 -12.59 -3.17 -3.83
N TRP A 217 -11.59 -2.75 -4.60
CA TRP A 217 -10.90 -3.56 -5.60
C TRP A 217 -9.44 -3.70 -5.20
N LEU A 218 -8.92 -4.91 -5.38
CA LEU A 218 -7.50 -5.21 -5.28
C LEU A 218 -7.04 -5.72 -6.64
N ASN A 219 -6.05 -5.06 -7.23
CA ASN A 219 -5.47 -5.39 -8.53
C ASN A 219 -6.56 -5.55 -9.62
N GLY A 220 -7.52 -4.61 -9.64
CA GLY A 220 -8.64 -4.57 -10.58
C GLY A 220 -9.78 -5.55 -10.29
N ARG A 221 -9.64 -6.47 -9.32
CA ARG A 221 -10.70 -7.41 -8.92
C ARG A 221 -11.45 -6.89 -7.71
N GLN A 222 -12.78 -6.85 -7.78
CA GLN A 222 -13.59 -6.47 -6.62
C GLN A 222 -13.45 -7.52 -5.51
N VAL A 223 -13.08 -7.07 -4.31
CA VAL A 223 -12.89 -7.91 -3.11
C VAL A 223 -13.85 -7.55 -1.98
N MET A 224 -14.50 -6.38 -2.04
CA MET A 224 -15.53 -5.97 -1.08
C MET A 224 -16.63 -5.20 -1.81
N ASN A 225 -17.88 -5.46 -1.40
CA ASN A 225 -19.06 -4.71 -1.82
C ASN A 225 -20.02 -4.64 -0.62
N TYR A 226 -19.72 -3.74 0.32
CA TYR A 226 -20.44 -3.58 1.58
C TYR A 226 -21.51 -2.50 1.46
N SER A 227 -22.67 -2.74 2.06
CA SER A 227 -23.74 -1.75 2.23
C SER A 227 -24.20 -1.73 3.68
N GLY A 228 -24.38 -0.54 4.23
CA GLY A 228 -24.67 -0.35 5.64
C GLY A 228 -23.81 0.75 6.26
N PRO A 229 -23.84 0.90 7.58
CA PRO A 229 -23.08 1.94 8.25
C PRO A 229 -21.59 1.68 8.11
N ASN A 230 -20.85 2.68 7.63
CA ASN A 230 -19.39 2.69 7.48
C ASN A 230 -18.75 3.95 8.12
N LEU A 231 -19.56 4.79 8.75
CA LEU A 231 -19.14 5.92 9.57
C LEU A 231 -19.83 5.81 10.94
N TYR A 232 -19.27 6.41 11.99
CA TYR A 232 -19.97 6.48 13.28
C TYR A 232 -20.84 7.73 13.38
N VAL A 233 -21.97 7.63 14.07
CA VAL A 233 -22.89 8.77 14.28
C VAL A 233 -22.14 9.94 14.92
N GLY A 234 -22.26 11.12 14.30
CA GLY A 234 -21.66 12.37 14.80
C GLY A 234 -20.14 12.46 14.65
N GLN A 235 -19.51 11.55 13.90
CA GLN A 235 -18.06 11.53 13.68
C GLN A 235 -17.72 11.72 12.20
N SER A 236 -16.47 12.10 11.95
CA SER A 236 -15.82 11.98 10.64
C SER A 236 -14.72 10.93 10.75
N CYS A 237 -13.97 10.73 9.67
CA CYS A 237 -12.72 9.98 9.74
C CYS A 237 -11.56 10.74 9.07
N TYR A 238 -10.36 10.19 9.17
CA TYR A 238 -9.16 10.74 8.54
C TYR A 238 -8.24 9.63 8.07
N LEU A 239 -7.42 9.92 7.07
CA LEU A 239 -6.57 8.93 6.43
C LEU A 239 -5.26 8.71 7.18
N LYS A 240 -4.85 7.45 7.30
CA LYS A 240 -3.51 7.02 7.68
C LYS A 240 -2.92 6.03 6.67
N LEU A 241 -1.66 6.25 6.31
CA LEU A 241 -0.77 5.19 5.84
C LEU A 241 -0.10 4.62 7.08
N ALA A 242 -0.34 3.35 7.36
CA ALA A 242 -0.01 2.80 8.67
C ALA A 242 1.14 1.79 8.58
N ASN A 243 1.90 1.76 9.68
CA ASN A 243 2.71 0.62 10.08
C ASN A 243 2.50 0.49 11.59
N TYR A 244 1.31 0.03 11.95
CA TYR A 244 0.85 -0.11 13.33
C TYR A 244 0.58 -1.58 13.62
N HIS A 245 1.33 -2.19 14.53
CA HIS A 245 1.28 -3.63 14.70
C HIS A 245 1.69 -4.08 16.10
N THR A 246 1.40 -5.35 16.41
CA THR A 246 1.92 -5.98 17.62
C THR A 246 3.45 -6.11 17.54
N PRO A 247 4.21 -5.91 18.64
CA PRO A 247 5.67 -6.01 18.58
C PRO A 247 6.14 -7.40 18.17
N LEU A 248 7.05 -7.46 17.19
CA LEU A 248 7.56 -8.73 16.64
C LEU A 248 9.03 -9.00 16.99
N GLY A 249 9.67 -8.11 17.75
CA GLY A 249 11.09 -8.26 18.15
C GLY A 249 12.09 -7.96 17.04
N VAL A 250 11.61 -7.55 15.86
CA VAL A 250 12.42 -7.17 14.69
C VAL A 250 11.83 -5.92 14.05
N PRO A 251 12.64 -5.12 13.32
CA PRO A 251 12.09 -4.01 12.54
C PRO A 251 11.09 -4.50 11.48
N ILE A 252 9.99 -3.78 11.32
CA ILE A 252 8.96 -4.08 10.32
C ILE A 252 8.83 -2.90 9.38
N SER A 253 8.91 -3.16 8.08
CA SER A 253 8.82 -2.14 7.03
C SER A 253 7.68 -2.43 6.07
N VAL A 254 6.96 -1.38 5.66
CA VAL A 254 5.96 -1.42 4.59
C VAL A 254 6.12 -0.20 3.70
N ILE A 255 5.82 -0.34 2.42
CA ILE A 255 6.05 0.71 1.42
C ILE A 255 4.71 1.13 0.81
N HIS A 256 4.42 2.42 0.83
CA HIS A 256 3.23 3.02 0.25
C HIS A 256 3.59 3.88 -0.96
N SER A 257 2.70 3.94 -1.95
CA SER A 257 2.85 4.80 -3.12
C SER A 257 1.46 5.18 -3.67
N ARG A 258 1.44 6.15 -4.60
CA ARG A 258 0.27 6.53 -5.40
C ARG A 258 -1.01 6.74 -4.58
N VAL A 259 -0.99 7.60 -3.56
CA VAL A 259 -2.21 7.87 -2.78
C VAL A 259 -3.03 8.93 -3.50
N VAL A 260 -4.25 8.61 -3.91
CA VAL A 260 -5.09 9.48 -4.74
C VAL A 260 -6.49 9.53 -4.19
N ARG A 261 -7.09 10.72 -4.22
CA ARG A 261 -8.52 10.94 -4.02
C ARG A 261 -9.10 11.59 -5.27
N GLY A 262 -10.27 11.11 -5.68
CA GLY A 262 -11.04 11.64 -6.79
C GLY A 262 -12.53 11.66 -6.50
N THR A 263 -13.29 12.08 -7.51
CA THR A 263 -14.76 12.12 -7.49
C THR A 263 -15.38 11.05 -8.38
N THR A 264 -14.57 10.41 -9.23
CA THR A 264 -14.97 9.33 -10.12
C THR A 264 -13.93 8.22 -10.12
N GLN A 265 -14.31 7.05 -10.63
CA GLN A 265 -13.36 5.95 -10.84
C GLN A 265 -12.17 6.35 -11.72
N ALA A 266 -12.42 7.13 -12.78
CA ALA A 266 -11.39 7.56 -13.72
C ALA A 266 -10.32 8.45 -13.07
N ASP A 267 -10.69 9.22 -12.03
CA ASP A 267 -9.77 10.08 -11.30
C ASP A 267 -8.71 9.30 -10.52
N VAL A 268 -9.04 8.07 -10.08
CA VAL A 268 -8.19 7.26 -9.20
C VAL A 268 -7.71 5.96 -9.86
N GLN A 269 -8.09 5.72 -11.11
CA GLN A 269 -7.78 4.48 -11.81
C GLN A 269 -6.27 4.22 -11.81
N ILE A 270 -5.90 2.96 -11.56
CA ILE A 270 -4.52 2.49 -11.63
C ILE A 270 -4.36 1.75 -12.96
N GLY A 271 -3.34 2.09 -13.74
CA GLY A 271 -3.08 1.42 -15.01
C GLY A 271 -2.66 -0.03 -14.79
N SER A 272 -3.24 -0.91 -15.60
CA SER A 272 -2.94 -2.35 -15.65
C SER A 272 -1.59 -2.65 -16.26
#